data_AF-A0A1E3Q0E7-F1
#
_entry.id   AF-A0A1E3Q0E7-F1
#
_cell.length_a   1.000
_cell.length_b   1.000
_cell.length_c   1.000
_cell.angle_alpha   90.00
_cell.angle_beta   90.00
_cell.angle_gamma   90.00
#
_symmetry.space_group_name_H-M   'P 1'
#
loop_
_entity.id
_entity.type
_entity.pdbx_description
1 polymer ?
#
loop_
_entity_poly.entity_id
_entity_poly.type
_entity_poly.pdbx_seq_one_letter_code
_entity_poly.pdbx_strand_id
1 'polypeptide(L)'
;MALEPLSNLNTTFSRIIFLNDVLFHHSDILKLISDSYTPFYSNYRSPGRLPTMVCGLDIERATLYDRWVLRDKCGHPISGMYPYFHSASDQSIVRQSGVLEVGVCWNGIAVLQADPFLNSSLRDSRHDWLEEQLRFPKLPDNCFASECTLLPLKLLNSTIGNAPLALMDTSVVLSYTRKWYFYYAILLRWPVVRLWRSLWEDIWWQVWWQAGFGNLYTWKGVENGVGPPECKISGWPSCYNYTGAVFGSTKQGTYTLA
;
A
#
# COMPACT_ATOMS: atom_id res chain seq x y z
N MET A 1 -18.32 11.08 -9.45
CA MET A 1 -16.95 10.70 -8.98
C MET A 1 -16.07 10.43 -10.20
N ALA A 2 -14.74 10.59 -10.15
CA ALA A 2 -13.89 10.49 -11.35
C ALA A 2 -14.00 9.16 -12.12
N LEU A 3 -14.36 8.06 -11.43
CA LEU A 3 -14.48 6.71 -11.99
C LEU A 3 -15.89 6.31 -12.40
N GLU A 4 -16.89 7.14 -12.09
CA GLU A 4 -18.30 6.89 -12.41
C GLU A 4 -18.54 6.59 -13.92
N PRO A 5 -17.88 7.29 -14.87
CA PRO A 5 -18.08 7.01 -16.29
C PRO A 5 -17.65 5.60 -16.74
N LEU A 6 -16.76 4.92 -16.00
CA LEU A 6 -16.26 3.59 -16.36
C LEU A 6 -17.36 2.53 -16.39
N SER A 7 -18.37 2.67 -15.52
CA SER A 7 -19.53 1.78 -15.45
C SER A 7 -20.43 1.82 -16.69
N ASN A 8 -20.36 2.92 -17.44
CA ASN A 8 -21.16 3.15 -18.65
C ASN A 8 -20.42 2.72 -19.93
N LEU A 9 -19.17 2.28 -19.81
CA LEU A 9 -18.41 1.79 -20.94
C LEU A 9 -18.92 0.41 -21.36
N ASN A 10 -19.29 0.26 -22.63
CA ASN A 10 -19.65 -1.03 -23.22
C ASN A 10 -18.41 -1.77 -23.75
N THR A 11 -17.33 -1.77 -22.96
CA THR A 11 -16.06 -2.43 -23.31
C THR A 11 -15.45 -3.03 -22.05
N THR A 12 -14.73 -4.14 -22.22
CA THR A 12 -14.02 -4.81 -21.15
C THR A 12 -12.58 -4.33 -21.09
N PHE A 13 -12.07 -4.21 -19.87
CA PHE A 13 -10.66 -3.95 -19.59
C PHE A 13 -10.27 -4.76 -18.36
N SER A 14 -8.99 -5.13 -18.23
CA SER A 14 -8.52 -6.00 -17.15
C SER A 14 -7.91 -5.23 -15.98
N ARG A 15 -7.29 -4.08 -16.26
CA ARG A 15 -6.57 -3.25 -15.29
C ARG A 15 -6.94 -1.78 -15.47
N ILE A 16 -6.95 -1.04 -14.37
CA ILE A 16 -7.02 0.42 -14.34
C ILE A 16 -5.71 0.91 -13.74
N ILE A 17 -5.04 1.84 -14.40
CA ILE A 17 -3.78 2.41 -13.92
C ILE A 17 -4.02 3.87 -13.57
N PHE A 18 -3.76 4.22 -12.32
CA PHE A 18 -3.63 5.61 -11.88
C PHE A 18 -2.16 5.97 -11.89
N LEU A 19 -1.83 7.06 -12.57
CA LEU A 19 -0.48 7.58 -12.64
C LEU A 19 -0.52 9.03 -12.18
N ASN A 20 0.30 9.35 -11.18
CA ASN A 20 0.58 10.73 -10.82
C ASN A 20 1.71 11.31 -11.70
N ASP A 21 2.12 12.55 -11.44
CA ASP A 21 3.24 13.25 -12.08
C ASP A 21 4.63 12.78 -11.58
N VAL A 22 4.81 11.46 -11.51
CA VAL A 22 6.05 10.81 -11.03
C VAL A 22 6.99 10.42 -12.17
N LEU A 23 8.28 10.38 -11.85
CA LEU A 23 9.30 9.73 -12.68
C LEU A 23 9.33 8.24 -12.38
N PHE A 24 9.31 7.42 -13.44
CA PHE A 24 9.34 5.97 -13.38
C PHE A 24 10.06 5.41 -14.62
N HIS A 25 10.50 4.16 -14.56
CA HIS A 25 10.95 3.44 -15.75
C HIS A 25 9.77 2.69 -16.38
N HIS A 26 9.68 2.62 -17.71
CA HIS A 26 8.55 1.95 -18.38
C HIS A 26 8.37 0.48 -17.94
N SER A 27 9.47 -0.21 -17.59
CA SER A 27 9.43 -1.57 -17.06
C SER A 27 8.70 -1.68 -15.72
N ASP A 28 8.65 -0.60 -14.94
CA ASP A 28 7.99 -0.58 -13.64
C ASP A 28 6.47 -0.69 -13.80
N ILE A 29 5.89 0.01 -14.79
CA ILE A 29 4.47 -0.14 -15.13
C ILE A 29 4.20 -1.55 -15.60
N LEU A 30 5.02 -2.08 -16.52
CA LEU A 30 4.88 -3.45 -17.03
C LEU A 30 4.94 -4.46 -15.89
N LYS A 31 5.77 -4.21 -14.87
CA LYS A 31 5.86 -5.04 -13.68
C LYS A 31 4.59 -4.98 -12.84
N LEU A 32 4.06 -3.78 -12.58
CA LEU A 32 2.84 -3.59 -11.77
C LEU A 32 1.58 -4.20 -12.42
N ILE A 33 1.50 -4.21 -13.75
CA ILE A 33 0.36 -4.83 -14.47
C ILE A 33 0.52 -6.34 -14.68
N SER A 34 1.75 -6.85 -14.56
CA SER A 34 2.10 -8.24 -14.85
C SER A 34 1.48 -9.19 -13.83
N ASP A 35 1.06 -10.36 -14.31
CA ASP A 35 0.57 -11.45 -13.48
C ASP A 35 1.71 -12.16 -12.71
N SER A 36 2.93 -11.59 -12.70
CA SER A 36 4.07 -12.04 -11.89
C SER A 36 3.80 -12.05 -10.39
N TYR A 37 2.72 -11.42 -9.93
CA TYR A 37 2.26 -11.50 -8.54
C TYR A 37 1.42 -12.75 -8.24
N THR A 38 1.01 -13.52 -9.26
CA THR A 38 0.19 -14.73 -9.11
C THR A 38 0.83 -15.81 -8.21
N PRO A 39 2.16 -16.09 -8.27
CA PRO A 39 2.79 -17.05 -7.36
C PRO A 39 2.81 -16.60 -5.89
N PHE A 40 2.86 -15.28 -5.64
CA PHE A 40 2.72 -14.74 -4.28
C PHE A 40 1.30 -14.98 -3.76
N TYR A 41 0.32 -14.93 -4.67
CA TYR A 41 -1.09 -15.17 -4.38
C TYR A 41 -1.47 -16.66 -4.30
N SER A 42 -0.79 -17.56 -5.01
CA SER A 42 -1.14 -19.00 -5.02
C SER A 42 -0.92 -19.71 -3.68
N ASN A 43 -0.13 -19.11 -2.78
CA ASN A 43 0.03 -19.59 -1.40
C ASN A 43 -1.16 -19.22 -0.50
N TYR A 44 -2.00 -18.28 -0.94
CA TYR A 44 -3.29 -18.01 -0.33
C TYR A 44 -4.33 -18.94 -0.94
N ARG A 45 -5.32 -19.33 -0.12
CA ARG A 45 -6.23 -20.47 -0.23
C ARG A 45 -7.21 -20.45 -1.44
N SER A 46 -6.90 -19.66 -2.47
CA SER A 46 -7.64 -19.51 -3.73
C SER A 46 -6.65 -19.44 -4.92
N PRO A 47 -6.18 -20.57 -5.47
CA PRO A 47 -5.26 -20.54 -6.62
C PRO A 47 -5.89 -19.85 -7.83
N GLY A 48 -5.16 -18.91 -8.45
CA GLY A 48 -5.51 -18.31 -9.75
C GLY A 48 -6.21 -16.95 -9.72
N ARG A 49 -6.33 -16.26 -8.57
CA ARG A 49 -6.89 -14.90 -8.50
C ARG A 49 -5.75 -13.86 -8.42
N LEU A 50 -6.00 -12.68 -8.98
CA LEU A 50 -5.02 -11.60 -9.10
C LEU A 50 -5.17 -10.63 -7.92
N PRO A 51 -4.11 -9.88 -7.55
CA PRO A 51 -4.25 -8.83 -6.54
C PRO A 51 -5.26 -7.79 -7.02
N THR A 52 -6.13 -7.36 -6.09
CA THR A 52 -7.13 -6.31 -6.33
C THR A 52 -6.45 -4.97 -6.59
N MET A 53 -5.28 -4.77 -5.96
CA MET A 53 -4.49 -3.56 -6.08
C MET A 53 -2.99 -3.86 -5.98
N VAL A 54 -2.19 -3.18 -6.80
CA VAL A 54 -0.72 -3.17 -6.70
C VAL A 54 -0.20 -1.74 -6.84
N CYS A 55 0.72 -1.32 -5.97
CA CYS A 55 1.35 0.01 -6.06
C CYS A 55 2.87 -0.04 -5.97
N GLY A 56 3.50 1.05 -6.40
CA GLY A 56 4.93 1.29 -6.21
C GLY A 56 5.27 1.96 -4.87
N LEU A 57 6.56 2.27 -4.70
CA LEU A 57 7.14 3.02 -3.60
C LEU A 57 7.37 4.47 -4.04
N ASP A 58 6.56 5.40 -3.52
CA ASP A 58 6.66 6.82 -3.85
C ASP A 58 7.59 7.57 -2.91
N ILE A 59 8.74 8.01 -3.42
CA ILE A 59 9.77 8.67 -2.63
C ILE A 59 9.85 10.14 -2.99
N GLU A 60 9.65 10.98 -1.97
CA GLU A 60 9.93 12.40 -2.06
C GLU A 60 11.00 12.77 -1.02
N ARG A 61 12.04 13.44 -1.50
CA ARG A 61 13.21 13.78 -0.69
C ARG A 61 13.86 12.53 -0.12
N ALA A 62 14.18 12.54 1.17
CA ALA A 62 14.81 11.42 1.86
C ALA A 62 13.77 10.48 2.52
N THR A 63 12.48 10.61 2.18
CA THR A 63 11.38 9.99 2.92
C THR A 63 10.32 9.40 2.00
N LEU A 64 9.58 8.43 2.52
CA LEU A 64 8.39 7.91 1.84
C LEU A 64 7.29 8.98 1.81
N TYR A 65 6.76 9.22 0.62
CA TYR A 65 5.66 10.13 0.35
C TYR A 65 4.30 9.42 0.47
N ASP A 66 3.20 10.18 0.54
CA ASP A 66 1.83 9.65 0.65
C ASP A 66 1.60 8.61 1.76
N ARG A 67 2.23 8.87 2.91
CA ARG A 67 2.10 8.05 4.14
C ARG A 67 0.71 8.09 4.76
N TRP A 68 -0.11 9.07 4.37
CA TRP A 68 -1.52 9.11 4.74
C TRP A 68 -2.25 7.90 4.17
N VAL A 69 -2.01 7.62 2.88
CA VAL A 69 -2.78 6.64 2.12
C VAL A 69 -2.22 5.24 2.31
N LEU A 70 -0.90 5.08 2.39
CA LEU A 70 -0.28 3.78 2.63
C LEU A 70 -0.53 3.28 4.06
N ARG A 71 -1.13 2.10 4.19
CA ARG A 71 -1.34 1.43 5.48
C ARG A 71 -0.78 0.02 5.44
N ASP A 72 -0.26 -0.45 6.57
CA ASP A 72 0.14 -1.85 6.68
C ASP A 72 -1.08 -2.79 6.52
N LYS A 73 -0.85 -4.10 6.43
CA LYS A 73 -1.92 -5.11 6.29
C LYS A 73 -3.02 -5.05 7.37
N CYS A 74 -2.77 -4.38 8.48
CA CYS A 74 -3.67 -4.24 9.61
C CYS A 74 -4.30 -2.83 9.71
N GLY A 75 -4.01 -1.94 8.76
CA GLY A 75 -4.51 -0.56 8.77
C GLY A 75 -3.65 0.43 9.58
N HIS A 76 -2.50 0.02 10.11
CA HIS A 76 -1.64 0.92 10.87
C HIS A 76 -0.93 1.91 9.95
N PRO A 77 -0.65 3.13 10.44
CA PRO A 77 0.22 4.05 9.75
C PRO A 77 1.62 3.47 9.63
N ILE A 78 2.34 4.00 8.65
CA ILE A 78 3.73 3.65 8.36
C ILE A 78 4.64 4.85 8.64
N SER A 79 5.93 4.58 8.85
CA SER A 79 6.96 5.59 8.99
C SER A 79 7.45 6.07 7.62
N GLY A 80 7.78 7.35 7.53
CA GLY A 80 8.50 7.87 6.36
C GLY A 80 9.98 7.59 6.37
N MET A 81 10.52 7.13 7.51
CA MET A 81 11.92 6.73 7.61
C MET A 81 12.07 5.28 7.18
N TYR A 82 13.11 5.00 6.40
CA TYR A 82 13.45 3.65 6.00
C TYR A 82 13.70 2.76 7.25
N PRO A 83 13.29 1.48 7.24
CA PRO A 83 12.58 0.73 6.20
C PRO A 83 11.04 0.78 6.30
N TYR A 84 10.49 1.94 6.62
CA TYR A 84 9.09 2.39 6.51
C TYR A 84 8.04 1.68 7.38
N PHE A 85 8.10 0.36 7.51
CA PHE A 85 7.11 -0.42 8.25
C PHE A 85 7.54 -0.66 9.70
N HIS A 86 6.56 -0.90 10.57
CA HIS A 86 6.81 -1.16 11.99
C HIS A 86 7.11 -2.64 12.26
N SER A 87 6.63 -3.57 11.42
CA SER A 87 6.93 -5.00 11.56
C SER A 87 8.33 -5.34 11.07
N ALA A 88 9.12 -6.06 11.86
CA ALA A 88 10.41 -6.59 11.46
C ALA A 88 10.35 -7.45 10.18
N SER A 89 9.26 -8.22 9.98
CA SER A 89 9.04 -9.01 8.76
C SER A 89 8.96 -8.12 7.54
N ASP A 90 8.17 -7.05 7.62
CA ASP A 90 7.87 -6.17 6.49
C ASP A 90 9.09 -5.30 6.19
N GLN A 91 9.79 -4.85 7.23
CA GLN A 91 11.08 -4.19 7.09
C GLN A 91 12.11 -5.07 6.34
N SER A 92 12.15 -6.38 6.63
CA SER A 92 13.07 -7.29 5.93
C SER A 92 12.74 -7.42 4.44
N ILE A 93 11.46 -7.41 4.08
CA ILE A 93 11.01 -7.45 2.68
C ILE A 93 11.40 -6.16 1.96
N VAL A 94 11.19 -5.00 2.60
CA VAL A 94 11.61 -3.68 2.08
C VAL A 94 13.12 -3.64 1.84
N ARG A 95 13.92 -4.13 2.80
CA ARG A 95 15.39 -4.21 2.67
C ARG A 95 15.80 -5.01 1.42
N GLN A 96 15.06 -6.05 1.09
CA GLN A 96 15.33 -6.94 -0.05
C GLN A 96 14.72 -6.43 -1.37
N SER A 97 14.05 -5.26 -1.36
CA SER A 97 13.28 -4.77 -2.51
C SER A 97 12.22 -5.80 -2.97
N GLY A 98 11.56 -6.46 -2.02
CA GLY A 98 10.54 -7.46 -2.28
C GLY A 98 9.12 -6.90 -2.42
N VAL A 99 8.16 -7.82 -2.48
CA VAL A 99 6.72 -7.54 -2.53
C VAL A 99 6.13 -7.88 -1.18
N LEU A 100 5.34 -6.96 -0.60
CA LEU A 100 4.65 -7.17 0.66
C LEU A 100 3.16 -6.87 0.56
N GLU A 101 2.39 -7.57 1.39
CA GLU A 101 0.97 -7.32 1.61
C GLU A 101 0.79 -6.05 2.44
N VAL A 102 -0.08 -5.18 1.96
CA VAL A 102 -0.47 -3.92 2.61
C VAL A 102 -1.98 -3.86 2.73
N GLY A 103 -2.48 -3.04 3.63
CA GLY A 103 -3.93 -2.86 3.79
C GLY A 103 -4.49 -2.05 2.63
N VAL A 104 -3.79 -1.00 2.23
CA VAL A 104 -4.09 -0.15 1.07
C VAL A 104 -2.81 0.56 0.63
N CYS A 105 -2.75 0.99 -0.63
CA CYS A 105 -1.69 1.83 -1.15
C CYS A 105 -2.24 2.73 -2.26
N TRP A 106 -1.56 3.84 -2.59
CA TRP A 106 -1.85 4.65 -3.79
C TRP A 106 -0.63 5.46 -4.23
N ASN A 107 0.56 4.98 -3.87
CA ASN A 107 1.78 5.77 -3.88
C ASN A 107 2.30 5.91 -5.31
N GLY A 108 2.15 7.10 -5.90
CA GLY A 108 2.65 7.49 -7.24
C GLY A 108 1.96 6.80 -8.43
N ILE A 109 2.01 5.46 -8.47
CA ILE A 109 1.33 4.62 -9.46
C ILE A 109 0.58 3.52 -8.71
N ALA A 110 -0.71 3.37 -9.05
CA ALA A 110 -1.58 2.34 -8.53
C ALA A 110 -2.28 1.60 -9.67
N VAL A 111 -2.24 0.27 -9.64
CA VAL A 111 -2.92 -0.61 -10.58
C VAL A 111 -4.05 -1.31 -9.85
N LEU A 112 -5.29 -1.11 -10.30
CA LEU A 112 -6.47 -1.78 -9.79
C LEU A 112 -6.94 -2.87 -10.76
N GLN A 113 -7.54 -3.92 -10.20
CA GLN A 113 -8.37 -4.82 -10.99
C GLN A 113 -9.62 -4.09 -11.51
N ALA A 114 -9.90 -4.25 -12.79
CA ALA A 114 -10.97 -3.54 -13.47
C ALA A 114 -12.37 -4.10 -13.22
N ASP A 115 -12.48 -5.40 -12.94
CA ASP A 115 -13.76 -6.12 -12.85
C ASP A 115 -14.83 -5.45 -11.98
N PRO A 116 -14.52 -4.88 -10.79
CA PRO A 116 -15.47 -4.13 -9.97
C PRO A 116 -16.08 -2.90 -10.64
N PHE A 117 -15.42 -2.35 -11.65
CA PHE A 117 -15.80 -1.12 -12.35
C PHE A 117 -16.57 -1.38 -13.64
N LEU A 118 -16.64 -2.65 -14.08
CA LEU A 118 -17.39 -3.04 -15.27
C LEU A 118 -18.89 -3.09 -14.97
N ASN A 119 -19.68 -2.87 -16.03
CA ASN A 119 -21.11 -3.16 -16.03
C ASN A 119 -21.35 -4.63 -15.62
N SER A 120 -22.41 -4.91 -14.85
CA SER A 120 -22.70 -6.26 -14.34
C SER A 120 -22.76 -7.33 -15.43
N SER A 121 -23.18 -6.98 -16.64
CA SER A 121 -23.20 -7.87 -17.82
C SER A 121 -21.82 -8.22 -18.38
N LEU A 122 -20.79 -7.43 -18.05
CA LEU A 122 -19.41 -7.55 -18.56
C LEU A 122 -18.43 -8.08 -17.50
N ARG A 123 -18.88 -8.28 -16.25
CA ARG A 123 -18.06 -8.82 -15.17
C ARG A 123 -17.75 -10.29 -15.39
N ASP A 124 -16.54 -10.68 -15.04
CA ASP A 124 -16.11 -12.07 -15.06
C ASP A 124 -16.72 -12.81 -13.86
N SER A 125 -17.57 -13.79 -14.14
CA SER A 125 -18.28 -14.61 -13.14
C SER A 125 -17.34 -15.38 -12.19
N ARG A 126 -16.05 -15.46 -12.50
CA ARG A 126 -15.03 -16.06 -11.63
C ARG A 126 -14.62 -15.15 -10.47
N HIS A 127 -14.94 -13.86 -10.53
CA HIS A 127 -14.63 -12.95 -9.43
C HIS A 127 -15.85 -12.72 -8.56
N ASP A 128 -15.77 -13.17 -7.31
CA ASP A 128 -16.83 -13.02 -6.32
C ASP A 128 -16.86 -11.59 -5.76
N TRP A 129 -17.53 -10.66 -6.45
CA TRP A 129 -17.81 -9.31 -5.94
C TRP A 129 -19.25 -9.22 -5.44
N LEU A 130 -19.42 -8.73 -4.20
CA LEU A 130 -20.72 -8.61 -3.55
C LEU A 130 -21.55 -7.42 -4.03
N GLU A 131 -20.90 -6.37 -4.55
CA GLU A 131 -21.55 -5.09 -4.80
C GLU A 131 -21.74 -4.81 -6.29
N GLU A 132 -22.98 -4.51 -6.67
CA GLU A 132 -23.30 -4.08 -8.03
C GLU A 132 -22.76 -2.67 -8.34
N GLN A 133 -22.68 -1.79 -7.34
CA GLN A 133 -22.19 -0.42 -7.50
C GLN A 133 -21.26 -0.03 -6.36
N LEU A 134 -20.03 0.37 -6.69
CA LEU A 134 -19.08 0.92 -5.73
C LEU A 134 -19.53 2.32 -5.30
N ARG A 135 -19.97 2.44 -4.04
CA ARG A 135 -20.27 3.73 -3.40
C ARG A 135 -19.39 3.92 -2.19
N PHE A 136 -18.85 5.12 -2.03
CA PHE A 136 -18.09 5.45 -0.83
C PHE A 136 -19.01 5.52 0.38
N PRO A 137 -18.55 5.02 1.55
CA PRO A 137 -19.25 5.25 2.79
C PRO A 137 -19.33 6.75 3.06
N LYS A 138 -20.50 7.23 3.50
CA LYS A 138 -20.63 8.60 3.98
C LYS A 138 -19.82 8.73 5.27
N LEU A 139 -18.81 9.60 5.27
CA LEU A 139 -18.03 9.91 6.46
C LEU A 139 -18.79 10.86 7.39
N PRO A 140 -18.49 10.87 8.71
CA PRO A 140 -19.00 11.87 9.64
C PRO A 140 -18.62 13.30 9.24
N ASP A 141 -19.44 14.30 9.57
CA ASP A 141 -19.34 15.69 9.04
C ASP A 141 -18.04 16.44 9.41
N ASN A 142 -17.23 15.93 10.35
CA ASN A 142 -15.96 16.54 10.78
C ASN A 142 -14.74 15.67 10.46
N CYS A 143 -14.88 14.78 9.48
CA CYS A 143 -13.99 13.63 9.33
C CYS A 143 -13.51 13.51 7.89
N PHE A 144 -12.21 13.61 7.68
CA PHE A 144 -11.60 13.54 6.35
C PHE A 144 -10.91 12.19 6.18
N ALA A 145 -11.14 11.54 5.05
CA ALA A 145 -10.38 10.39 4.61
C ALA A 145 -10.14 10.50 3.10
N SER A 146 -9.00 10.02 2.63
CA SER A 146 -8.68 10.01 1.21
C SER A 146 -9.55 8.99 0.47
N GLU A 147 -10.10 9.38 -0.68
CA GLU A 147 -10.73 8.43 -1.60
C GLU A 147 -9.75 7.31 -2.01
N CYS A 148 -8.45 7.63 -2.06
CA CYS A 148 -7.38 6.68 -2.32
C CYS A 148 -7.18 5.65 -1.19
N THR A 149 -7.75 5.89 0.00
CA THR A 149 -7.82 4.92 1.10
C THR A 149 -9.16 4.20 1.09
N LEU A 150 -10.27 4.93 0.90
CA LEU A 150 -11.62 4.36 0.96
C LEU A 150 -11.93 3.43 -0.21
N LEU A 151 -11.51 3.76 -1.43
CA LEU A 151 -11.78 2.94 -2.61
C LEU A 151 -11.10 1.57 -2.51
N PRO A 152 -9.77 1.47 -2.28
CA PRO A 152 -9.15 0.16 -2.16
C PRO A 152 -9.70 -0.62 -0.98
N LEU A 153 -9.91 0.02 0.18
CA LEU A 153 -10.46 -0.68 1.35
C LEU A 153 -11.87 -1.24 1.08
N LYS A 154 -12.70 -0.49 0.34
CA LYS A 154 -14.03 -0.96 -0.07
C LYS A 154 -13.93 -2.16 -1.01
N LEU A 155 -13.05 -2.08 -2.01
CA LEU A 155 -12.77 -3.21 -2.90
C LEU A 155 -12.33 -4.43 -2.11
N LEU A 156 -11.44 -4.25 -1.15
CA LEU A 156 -10.93 -5.32 -0.31
C LEU A 156 -11.97 -5.94 0.63
N ASN A 157 -12.98 -5.17 1.05
CA ASN A 157 -14.06 -5.70 1.88
C ASN A 157 -15.21 -6.30 1.06
N SER A 158 -15.28 -6.00 -0.24
CA SER A 158 -16.38 -6.42 -1.12
C SER A 158 -16.18 -7.76 -1.82
N THR A 159 -15.02 -8.41 -1.68
CA THR A 159 -14.78 -9.75 -2.26
C THR A 159 -15.16 -10.87 -1.29
N ILE A 160 -15.90 -11.87 -1.78
CA ILE A 160 -16.18 -13.10 -1.03
C ILE A 160 -14.99 -14.07 -1.18
N GLY A 161 -14.64 -14.75 -0.08
CA GLY A 161 -13.52 -15.70 -0.04
C GLY A 161 -12.17 -15.03 0.20
N ASN A 162 -11.20 -15.81 0.69
CA ASN A 162 -9.90 -15.40 1.25
C ASN A 162 -9.39 -14.02 0.81
N ALA A 163 -9.08 -13.20 1.84
CA ALA A 163 -8.66 -11.80 1.81
C ALA A 163 -8.12 -11.33 0.45
N PRO A 164 -8.79 -10.37 -0.21
CA PRO A 164 -8.20 -9.71 -1.35
C PRO A 164 -6.96 -8.95 -0.87
N LEU A 165 -5.97 -8.88 -1.74
CA LEU A 165 -4.64 -8.48 -1.39
C LEU A 165 -4.33 -7.15 -2.07
N ALA A 166 -4.07 -6.11 -1.30
CA ALA A 166 -3.32 -4.98 -1.80
C ALA A 166 -1.83 -5.30 -1.64
N LEU A 167 -1.08 -5.16 -2.72
CA LEU A 167 0.34 -5.44 -2.76
C LEU A 167 1.12 -4.16 -2.99
N MET A 168 2.25 -4.05 -2.30
CA MET A 168 3.24 -3.01 -2.56
C MET A 168 4.51 -3.66 -3.10
N ASP A 169 4.94 -3.27 -4.30
CA ASP A 169 6.21 -3.71 -4.85
C ASP A 169 7.29 -2.66 -4.56
N THR A 170 8.12 -2.94 -3.56
CA THR A 170 9.18 -2.00 -3.13
C THR A 170 10.33 -1.90 -4.12
N SER A 171 10.37 -2.80 -5.13
CA SER A 171 11.29 -2.67 -6.25
C SER A 171 10.79 -1.69 -7.31
N VAL A 172 9.55 -1.22 -7.29
CA VAL A 172 9.09 -0.14 -8.16
C VAL A 172 9.26 1.17 -7.40
N VAL A 173 10.24 1.99 -7.77
CA VAL A 173 10.53 3.26 -7.10
C VAL A 173 10.10 4.42 -7.98
N LEU A 174 9.33 5.32 -7.40
CA LEU A 174 8.73 6.48 -8.04
C LEU A 174 9.22 7.74 -7.33
N SER A 175 9.36 8.85 -8.06
CA SER A 175 9.72 10.13 -7.44
C SER A 175 9.35 11.32 -8.30
N TYR A 176 8.98 12.44 -7.67
CA TYR A 176 8.66 13.71 -8.34
C TYR A 176 9.88 14.49 -8.82
N THR A 177 11.10 14.08 -8.44
CA THR A 177 12.32 14.79 -8.86
C THR A 177 13.39 13.83 -9.37
N ARG A 178 14.10 14.26 -10.40
CA ARG A 178 15.16 13.46 -11.03
C ARG A 178 16.29 13.08 -10.07
N LYS A 179 16.63 13.98 -9.13
CA LYS A 179 17.68 13.76 -8.13
C LYS A 179 17.35 12.55 -7.25
N TRP A 180 16.14 12.51 -6.69
CA TRP A 180 15.73 11.46 -5.77
C TRP A 180 15.41 10.16 -6.52
N TYR A 181 14.82 10.25 -7.71
CA TYR A 181 14.68 9.10 -8.61
C TYR A 181 16.03 8.42 -8.88
N PHE A 182 17.04 9.18 -9.32
CA PHE A 182 18.37 8.62 -9.58
C PHE A 182 18.99 7.99 -8.33
N TYR A 183 18.85 8.63 -7.17
CA TYR A 183 19.39 8.11 -5.92
C TYR A 183 18.75 6.77 -5.52
N TYR A 184 17.43 6.68 -5.45
CA TYR A 184 16.74 5.49 -4.94
C TYR A 184 16.58 4.38 -5.99
N ALA A 185 16.33 4.73 -7.26
CA ALA A 185 16.12 3.75 -8.32
C ALA A 185 17.43 3.22 -8.92
N ILE A 186 18.52 4.00 -8.89
CA ILE A 186 19.79 3.63 -9.53
C ILE A 186 20.90 3.45 -8.50
N LEU A 187 21.29 4.51 -7.78
CA LEU A 187 22.48 4.50 -6.91
C LEU A 187 22.36 3.48 -5.77
N LEU A 188 21.26 3.49 -5.02
CA LEU A 188 21.04 2.53 -3.92
C LEU A 188 20.88 1.09 -4.40
N ARG A 189 20.67 0.87 -5.70
CA ARG A 189 20.49 -0.46 -6.29
C ARG A 189 21.74 -1.06 -6.90
N TRP A 190 22.83 -0.30 -6.97
CA TRP A 190 24.10 -0.82 -7.41
C TRP A 190 24.58 -1.94 -6.47
N PRO A 191 25.12 -3.06 -6.99
CA PRO A 191 25.51 -4.20 -6.16
C PRO A 191 26.45 -3.84 -5.01
N VAL A 192 27.44 -2.98 -5.28
CA VAL A 192 28.41 -2.51 -4.27
C VAL A 192 27.71 -1.68 -3.19
N VAL A 193 26.78 -0.79 -3.59
CA VAL A 193 26.03 0.04 -2.65
C VAL A 193 25.04 -0.79 -1.84
N ARG A 194 24.39 -1.79 -2.46
CA ARG A 194 23.51 -2.75 -1.78
C ARG A 194 24.25 -3.54 -0.72
N LEU A 195 25.46 -4.02 -1.04
CA LEU A 195 26.32 -4.72 -0.09
C LEU A 195 26.72 -3.80 1.06
N TRP A 196 27.19 -2.58 0.76
CA TRP A 196 27.54 -1.60 1.79
C TRP A 196 26.35 -1.25 2.69
N ARG A 197 25.18 -0.96 2.11
CA ARG A 197 23.93 -0.69 2.84
C ARG A 197 23.56 -1.87 3.74
N SER A 198 23.65 -3.10 3.24
CA SER A 198 23.33 -4.29 4.03
C SER A 198 24.28 -4.51 5.21
N LEU A 199 25.57 -4.17 5.06
CA LEU A 199 26.58 -4.37 6.10
C LEU A 199 26.59 -3.24 7.14
N TRP A 200 26.20 -2.02 6.76
CA TRP A 200 26.35 -0.84 7.61
C TRP A 200 25.03 -0.14 7.87
N GLU A 201 24.35 0.30 6.81
CA GLU A 201 23.16 1.14 6.93
C GLU A 201 21.99 0.38 7.56
N ASP A 202 21.77 -0.88 7.20
CA ASP A 202 20.69 -1.71 7.78
C ASP A 202 20.91 -1.97 9.27
N ILE A 203 22.16 -2.11 9.73
CA ILE A 203 22.50 -2.24 11.15
C ILE A 203 22.22 -0.91 11.86
N TRP A 204 22.65 0.21 11.27
CA TRP A 204 22.39 1.54 11.83
C TRP A 204 20.88 1.82 11.95
N TRP A 205 20.11 1.48 10.92
CA TRP A 205 18.65 1.59 10.96
C TRP A 205 18.03 0.69 12.02
N GLN A 206 18.52 -0.55 12.21
CA GLN A 206 18.03 -1.40 13.29
C GLN A 206 18.23 -0.75 14.65
N VAL A 207 19.40 -0.17 14.92
CA VAL A 207 19.69 0.58 16.16
C VAL A 207 18.79 1.81 16.28
N TRP A 208 18.61 2.58 15.20
CA TRP A 208 17.72 3.74 15.15
C TRP A 208 16.28 3.39 15.56
N TRP A 209 15.76 2.27 15.02
CA TRP A 209 14.43 1.79 15.33
C TRP A 209 14.32 1.25 16.74
N GLN A 210 15.31 0.47 17.22
CA GLN A 210 15.37 -0.01 18.60
C GLN A 210 15.45 1.13 19.64
N ALA A 211 16.06 2.26 19.26
CA ALA A 211 16.09 3.48 20.06
C ALA A 211 14.76 4.27 20.04
N GLY A 212 13.74 3.81 19.30
CA GLY A 212 12.41 4.41 19.25
C GLY A 212 12.27 5.59 18.27
N PHE A 213 13.31 5.90 17.50
CA PHE A 213 13.26 7.02 16.56
C PHE A 213 12.49 6.73 15.27
N GLY A 214 12.06 5.48 15.04
CA GLY A 214 11.24 5.09 13.90
C GLY A 214 9.88 5.81 13.85
N ASN A 215 9.34 6.21 15.00
CA ASN A 215 8.05 6.89 15.10
C ASN A 215 8.13 8.42 14.92
N LEU A 216 9.34 8.99 14.80
CA LEU A 216 9.48 10.45 14.64
C LEU A 216 8.82 10.95 13.36
N TYR A 217 8.75 10.09 12.35
CA TYR A 217 8.22 10.43 11.03
C TYR A 217 7.03 9.54 10.65
N THR A 218 6.18 9.18 11.62
CA THR A 218 4.84 8.65 11.34
C THR A 218 3.85 9.80 11.16
N TRP A 219 2.83 9.59 10.32
CA TRP A 219 1.75 10.55 10.19
C TRP A 219 0.89 10.55 11.46
N LYS A 220 1.02 11.59 12.30
CA LYS A 220 0.37 11.67 13.62
C LYS A 220 -1.10 12.12 13.58
N GLY A 221 -1.65 12.46 12.41
CA GLY A 221 -3.06 12.84 12.25
C GLY A 221 -4.05 11.75 12.72
N VAL A 222 -3.57 10.51 12.85
CA VAL A 222 -4.34 9.32 13.23
C VAL A 222 -4.31 9.02 14.74
N GLU A 223 -3.23 9.37 15.45
CA GLU A 223 -2.94 8.74 16.75
C GLU A 223 -3.12 9.64 17.97
N ASN A 224 -3.06 10.98 17.82
CA ASN A 224 -3.00 11.87 19.00
C ASN A 224 -3.79 13.19 18.88
N GLY A 225 -4.66 13.36 17.87
CA GLY A 225 -5.52 14.55 17.76
C GLY A 225 -4.79 15.89 17.51
N VAL A 226 -3.53 15.87 17.07
CA VAL A 226 -2.72 17.08 16.81
C VAL A 226 -2.92 17.62 15.37
N GLY A 227 -4.04 17.29 14.74
CA GLY A 227 -4.43 17.75 13.40
C GLY A 227 -5.95 17.62 13.20
N PRO A 228 -6.52 18.06 12.05
CA PRO A 228 -7.92 17.77 11.76
C PRO A 228 -8.14 16.26 11.91
N PRO A 229 -9.18 15.81 12.64
CA PRO A 229 -9.33 14.42 13.01
C PRO A 229 -9.52 13.57 11.74
N GLU A 230 -8.53 12.76 11.40
CA GLU A 230 -8.71 11.72 10.38
C GLU A 230 -9.68 10.67 10.95
N CYS A 231 -10.54 10.14 10.09
CA CYS A 231 -11.49 9.12 10.51
C CYS A 231 -10.78 7.88 11.01
N LYS A 232 -11.26 7.31 12.12
CA LYS A 232 -11.03 5.90 12.40
C LYS A 232 -11.82 5.10 11.37
N ILE A 233 -11.14 4.73 10.29
CA ILE A 233 -11.74 3.94 9.21
C ILE A 233 -11.95 2.52 9.75
N SER A 234 -13.19 2.03 9.67
CA SER A 234 -13.54 0.66 10.03
C SER A 234 -13.40 -0.29 8.84
N GLY A 235 -13.35 -1.61 9.10
CA GLY A 235 -13.20 -2.61 8.05
C GLY A 235 -11.76 -3.01 7.74
N TRP A 236 -10.80 -2.67 8.61
CA TRP A 236 -9.47 -3.29 8.56
C TRP A 236 -9.53 -4.73 9.05
N PRO A 237 -8.68 -5.63 8.51
CA PRO A 237 -8.52 -6.97 9.08
C PRO A 237 -8.11 -6.89 10.56
N SER A 238 -8.77 -7.69 11.41
CA SER A 238 -8.43 -7.74 12.84
C SER A 238 -7.11 -8.50 13.04
N CYS A 239 -6.02 -7.76 13.25
CA CYS A 239 -4.74 -8.32 13.63
C CYS A 239 -4.62 -8.39 15.16
N TYR A 240 -5.03 -9.49 15.77
CA TYR A 240 -4.80 -9.74 17.19
C TYR A 240 -3.30 -9.94 17.45
N ASN A 241 -2.70 -9.05 18.24
CA ASN A 241 -1.28 -9.03 18.60
C ASN A 241 -0.33 -8.90 17.40
N TYR A 242 0.12 -7.68 17.13
CA TYR A 242 1.20 -7.43 16.19
C TYR A 242 2.54 -7.77 16.88
N THR A 243 2.80 -9.06 17.03
CA THR A 243 3.97 -9.61 17.75
C THR A 243 5.32 -9.34 17.08
N GLY A 244 5.32 -8.74 15.87
CA GLY A 244 6.51 -8.40 15.09
C GLY A 244 6.94 -6.94 15.15
N ALA A 245 6.27 -6.09 15.94
CA ALA A 245 6.60 -4.67 16.02
C ALA A 245 8.02 -4.48 16.59
N VAL A 246 8.86 -3.68 15.92
CA VAL A 246 10.22 -3.40 16.42
C VAL A 246 10.15 -2.62 17.74
N PHE A 247 10.97 -2.99 18.73
CA PHE A 247 11.01 -2.32 20.04
C PHE A 247 11.16 -0.80 19.86
N GLY A 248 10.26 -0.01 20.47
CA GLY A 248 10.21 1.44 20.28
C GLY A 248 9.27 1.92 19.19
N SER A 249 8.66 1.04 18.37
CA SER A 249 7.45 1.37 17.60
C SER A 249 6.28 1.65 18.54
N THR A 250 5.31 2.49 18.13
CA THR A 250 4.17 2.92 18.96
C THR A 250 3.60 1.72 19.75
N LYS A 251 3.55 1.83 21.09
CA LYS A 251 2.79 0.86 21.89
C LYS A 251 1.36 0.93 21.38
N GLN A 252 0.93 -0.18 20.78
CA GLN A 252 -0.41 -0.35 20.25
C GLN A 252 -1.43 0.11 21.28
N GLY A 253 -2.15 1.18 20.98
CA GLY A 253 -3.40 1.42 21.66
C GLY A 253 -4.24 0.18 21.45
N THR A 254 -4.71 -0.43 22.55
CA THR A 254 -5.82 -1.37 22.50
C THR A 254 -6.95 -0.67 21.75
N TYR A 255 -7.16 -1.06 20.49
CA TYR A 255 -8.33 -0.67 19.74
C TYR A 255 -9.52 -1.38 20.39
N THR A 256 -10.13 -0.75 21.39
CA THR A 256 -11.46 -1.13 21.84
C THR A 256 -12.40 -0.96 20.66
N LEU A 257 -13.08 -2.06 20.34
CA LEU A 257 -14.23 -2.10 19.46
C LEU A 257 -15.29 -1.21 20.10
N ALA A 258 -15.73 -0.20 19.37
CA ALA A 258 -16.99 0.50 19.57
C ALA A 258 -17.70 0.50 18.22
#